data_AF-A0A846HPA9-F1
#
_entry.id   AF-A0A846HPA9-F1
#
_cell.length_a   1.000
_cell.length_b   1.000
_cell.length_c   1.000
_cell.angle_alpha   90.00
_cell.angle_beta   90.00
_cell.angle_gamma   90.00
#
_symmetry.space_group_name_H-M   'P 1'
#
loop_
_entity.id
_entity.type
_entity.pdbx_description
1 polymer ?
#
loop_
_entity_poly.entity_id
_entity_poly.type
_entity_poly.pdbx_seq_one_letter_code
_entity_poly.pdbx_strand_id
1 'polypeptide(L)'
;MQLAPQSIAAQTNRANVLQRLGQFEAALAAVEQVLRLKPDLVQAHCNRGNLLRDLCRLDEALAAYETALSLDPRSVDAHSNRLLTLHYRDADNQPRRQAALRAFAACFPAAPHRPTPVASTATSAPEPERRLRLGYVSGDLRRHPVGYFLDGVLQHHDRAAFELHAFSNHPSGDALTERLRAQVDGWHPISALSDTEAAALIRAQGIDLLVDTHWQLRY
;
A
#
# COMPACT_ATOMS: atom_id res chain seq x y z
N MET A 1 -0.17 -37.40 9.54
CA MET A 1 0.56 -36.42 8.72
C MET A 1 1.23 -35.42 9.66
N GLN A 2 2.48 -35.65 10.07
CA GLN A 2 3.23 -34.74 10.92
C GLN A 2 3.63 -33.52 10.09
N LEU A 3 3.08 -32.35 10.39
CA LEU A 3 3.60 -31.08 9.88
C LEU A 3 4.98 -30.89 10.51
N ALA A 4 6.03 -30.92 9.70
CA ALA A 4 7.39 -30.62 10.17
C ALA A 4 7.38 -29.21 10.81
N PRO A 5 7.55 -29.08 12.14
CA PRO A 5 7.46 -27.80 12.84
C PRO A 5 8.56 -26.80 12.42
N GLN A 6 9.51 -27.27 11.62
CA GLN A 6 10.67 -26.54 11.11
C GLN A 6 10.57 -26.28 9.60
N SER A 7 9.41 -26.43 8.96
CA SER A 7 9.28 -26.02 7.55
C SER A 7 9.24 -24.49 7.44
N ILE A 8 9.82 -23.94 6.37
CA ILE A 8 9.79 -22.50 6.08
C ILE A 8 8.36 -21.96 6.12
N ALA A 9 7.42 -22.64 5.46
CA ALA A 9 6.02 -22.23 5.42
C ALA A 9 5.36 -22.17 6.81
N ALA A 10 5.64 -23.14 7.68
CA ALA A 10 5.09 -23.15 9.04
C ALA A 10 5.63 -21.98 9.87
N GLN A 11 6.93 -21.70 9.77
CA GLN A 11 7.56 -20.58 10.49
C GLN A 11 7.12 -19.22 9.95
N THR A 12 6.95 -19.07 8.63
CA THR A 12 6.38 -17.87 8.01
C THR A 12 4.95 -17.63 8.49
N ASN A 13 4.08 -18.64 8.47
CA ASN A 13 2.71 -18.51 8.96
C ASN A 13 2.67 -18.18 10.45
N ARG A 14 3.53 -18.82 11.26
CA ARG A 14 3.68 -18.52 12.68
C ARG A 14 4.08 -17.05 12.90
N ALA A 15 5.08 -16.56 12.18
CA ALA A 15 5.50 -15.16 12.27
C ALA A 15 4.35 -14.19 11.99
N ASN A 16 3.59 -14.42 10.91
CA ASN A 16 2.45 -13.57 10.53
C ASN A 16 1.35 -13.57 11.61
N VAL A 17 1.03 -14.73 12.18
CA VAL A 17 0.04 -14.82 13.27
C VAL A 17 0.53 -14.08 14.51
N LEU A 18 1.78 -14.30 14.91
CA LEU A 18 2.37 -13.63 16.09
C LEU A 18 2.43 -12.11 15.91
N GLN A 19 2.78 -11.63 14.72
CA GLN A 19 2.75 -10.19 14.41
C GLN A 19 1.35 -9.61 14.53
N ARG A 20 0.32 -10.29 14.00
CA ARG A 20 -1.09 -9.87 14.14
C ARG A 20 -1.57 -9.85 15.59
N LEU A 21 -0.96 -10.67 16.45
CA LEU A 21 -1.22 -10.70 17.90
C LEU A 21 -0.38 -9.67 18.68
N GLY A 22 0.47 -8.88 18.02
CA GLY A 22 1.37 -7.92 18.67
C GLY A 22 2.56 -8.55 19.39
N GLN A 23 2.83 -9.84 19.19
CA GLN A 23 3.93 -10.58 19.80
C GLN A 23 5.19 -10.49 18.94
N PHE A 24 5.72 -9.27 18.77
CA PHE A 24 6.71 -8.95 17.76
C PHE A 24 8.06 -9.67 17.97
N GLU A 25 8.53 -9.84 19.20
CA GLU A 25 9.77 -10.57 19.50
C GLU A 25 9.64 -12.06 19.15
N ALA A 26 8.49 -12.66 19.45
CA ALA A 26 8.22 -14.06 19.10
C ALA A 26 8.08 -14.23 17.59
N ALA A 27 7.47 -13.26 16.90
CA ALA A 27 7.41 -13.23 15.44
C ALA A 27 8.81 -13.11 14.83
N LEU A 28 9.67 -12.26 15.40
CA LEU A 28 11.05 -12.06 14.95
C LEU A 28 11.85 -13.37 15.07
N ALA A 29 11.73 -14.08 16.20
CA ALA A 29 12.37 -15.37 16.38
C ALA A 29 11.91 -16.42 15.34
N ALA A 30 10.62 -16.41 14.94
CA ALA A 30 10.12 -17.28 13.88
C ALA A 30 10.69 -16.91 12.50
N VAL A 31 10.81 -15.62 12.19
CA VAL A 31 11.48 -15.14 10.96
C VAL A 31 12.97 -15.50 10.95
N GLU A 32 13.66 -15.43 12.09
CA GLU A 32 15.07 -15.83 12.20
C GLU A 32 15.25 -17.35 11.97
N GLN A 33 14.28 -18.18 12.34
CA GLN A 33 14.29 -19.60 11.95
C GLN A 33 14.16 -19.76 10.43
N VAL A 34 13.29 -18.99 9.77
CA VAL A 34 13.18 -19.00 8.30
C VAL A 34 14.52 -18.62 7.68
N LEU A 35 15.17 -17.56 8.17
CA LEU A 35 16.47 -17.10 7.66
C LEU A 35 17.61 -18.08 7.94
N ARG A 36 17.55 -18.87 9.02
CA ARG A 36 18.51 -19.98 9.23
C ARG A 36 18.39 -21.08 8.18
N LEU A 37 17.16 -21.40 7.79
CA LEU A 37 16.88 -22.43 6.79
C LEU A 37 17.12 -21.92 5.36
N LYS A 38 16.82 -20.65 5.12
CA LYS A 38 16.98 -20.00 3.81
C LYS A 38 17.46 -18.56 3.98
N PRO A 39 18.78 -18.34 4.07
CA PRO A 39 19.38 -17.01 4.33
C PRO A 39 19.17 -15.98 3.21
N ASP A 40 18.93 -16.44 1.99
CA ASP A 40 18.77 -15.63 0.77
C ASP A 40 17.30 -15.28 0.46
N LEU A 41 16.37 -15.58 1.37
CA LEU A 41 14.96 -15.29 1.16
C LEU A 41 14.67 -13.80 1.38
N VAL A 42 14.61 -13.03 0.30
CA VAL A 42 14.32 -11.58 0.27
C VAL A 42 13.12 -11.23 1.16
N GLN A 43 11.99 -11.94 1.01
CA GLN A 43 10.78 -11.67 1.79
C GLN A 43 11.00 -11.84 3.30
N ALA A 44 11.83 -12.79 3.73
CA ALA A 44 12.10 -12.98 5.15
C ALA A 44 12.94 -11.83 5.73
N HIS A 45 13.85 -11.23 4.95
CA HIS A 45 14.55 -10.01 5.34
C HIS A 45 13.62 -8.80 5.40
N CYS A 46 12.68 -8.65 4.46
CA CYS A 46 11.63 -7.62 4.53
C CYS A 46 10.77 -7.78 5.80
N ASN A 47 10.30 -8.99 6.08
CA ASN A 47 9.50 -9.27 7.28
C ASN A 47 10.30 -9.02 8.56
N ARG A 48 11.59 -9.40 8.60
CA ARG A 48 12.50 -9.08 9.70
C ARG A 48 12.59 -7.57 9.92
N GLY A 49 12.78 -6.81 8.84
CA GLY A 49 12.82 -5.34 8.89
C GLY A 49 11.52 -4.74 9.43
N ASN A 50 10.37 -5.23 8.98
CA ASN A 50 9.05 -4.74 9.44
C ASN A 50 8.87 -4.98 10.95
N LEU A 51 9.19 -6.18 11.43
CA LEU A 51 9.10 -6.53 12.86
C LEU A 51 10.06 -5.70 13.72
N LEU A 52 11.30 -5.47 13.24
CA LEU A 52 12.26 -4.61 13.92
C LEU A 52 11.80 -3.16 13.98
N ARG A 53 11.15 -2.67 12.92
CA ARG A 53 10.53 -1.33 12.91
C ARG A 53 9.38 -1.23 13.91
N ASP A 54 8.52 -2.25 13.99
CA ASP A 54 7.41 -2.31 14.96
C ASP A 54 7.94 -2.35 16.42
N LEU A 55 9.16 -2.89 16.61
CA LEU A 55 9.92 -2.87 17.87
C LEU A 55 10.74 -1.58 18.10
N CYS A 56 10.61 -0.56 17.25
CA CYS A 56 11.40 0.67 17.27
C CYS A 56 12.93 0.47 17.12
N ARG A 57 13.38 -0.67 16.63
CA ARG A 57 14.80 -1.00 16.35
C ARG A 57 15.17 -0.60 14.92
N LEU A 58 15.08 0.71 14.64
CA LEU A 58 15.11 1.25 13.28
C LEU A 58 16.42 0.97 12.52
N ASP A 59 17.57 1.03 13.18
CA ASP A 59 18.86 0.76 12.52
C ASP A 59 18.98 -0.70 12.05
N GLU A 60 18.49 -1.65 12.86
CA GLU A 60 18.48 -3.06 12.48
C GLU A 60 17.45 -3.35 11.40
N ALA A 61 16.32 -2.63 11.41
CA ALA A 61 15.33 -2.70 10.34
C ALA A 61 15.93 -2.25 9.01
N LEU A 62 16.65 -1.12 9.00
CA LEU A 62 17.35 -0.63 7.80
C LEU A 62 18.38 -1.63 7.28
N ALA A 63 19.18 -2.24 8.17
CA ALA A 63 20.14 -3.28 7.78
C ALA A 63 19.45 -4.51 7.16
N ALA A 64 18.28 -4.89 7.67
CA ALA A 64 17.48 -5.99 7.10
C ALA A 64 17.00 -5.64 5.68
N TYR A 65 16.47 -4.44 5.45
CA TYR A 65 16.06 -4.02 4.10
C TYR A 65 17.25 -3.87 3.15
N GLU A 66 18.41 -3.42 3.63
CA GLU A 66 19.63 -3.34 2.83
C GLU A 66 20.11 -4.75 2.42
N THR A 67 19.95 -5.74 3.29
CA THR A 67 20.20 -7.14 2.94
C THR A 67 19.16 -7.66 1.93
N ALA A 68 17.88 -7.32 2.08
CA ALA A 68 16.87 -7.67 1.09
C ALA A 68 17.19 -7.05 -0.29
N LEU A 69 17.65 -5.80 -0.33
CA LEU A 69 18.01 -5.08 -1.55
C LEU A 69 19.34 -5.54 -2.17
N SER A 70 20.26 -6.11 -1.39
CA SER A 70 21.47 -6.72 -1.95
C SER A 70 21.17 -8.06 -2.63
N LEU A 71 20.17 -8.79 -2.13
CA LEU A 71 19.66 -10.04 -2.71
C LEU A 71 18.76 -9.79 -3.94
N ASP A 72 17.86 -8.81 -3.84
CA ASP A 72 17.02 -8.34 -4.95
C ASP A 72 16.96 -6.81 -4.97
N PRO A 73 17.80 -6.16 -5.81
CA PRO A 73 17.82 -4.71 -5.97
C PRO A 73 16.49 -4.10 -6.46
N ARG A 74 15.59 -4.92 -7.01
CA ARG A 74 14.29 -4.51 -7.56
C ARG A 74 13.12 -4.96 -6.68
N SER A 75 13.36 -5.27 -5.41
CA SER A 75 12.29 -5.53 -4.45
C SER A 75 11.56 -4.24 -4.09
N VAL A 76 10.32 -4.09 -4.57
CA VAL A 76 9.45 -2.92 -4.27
C VAL A 76 9.25 -2.79 -2.76
N ASP A 77 8.91 -3.90 -2.10
CA ASP A 77 8.61 -3.91 -0.66
C ASP A 77 9.83 -3.50 0.17
N ALA A 78 11.03 -3.94 -0.20
CA ALA A 78 12.25 -3.57 0.51
C ALA A 78 12.54 -2.07 0.39
N HIS A 79 12.39 -1.50 -0.82
CA HIS A 79 12.57 -0.06 -1.03
C HIS A 79 11.52 0.77 -0.29
N SER A 80 10.23 0.43 -0.43
CA SER A 80 9.12 1.12 0.23
C SER A 80 9.27 1.10 1.74
N ASN A 81 9.55 -0.07 2.32
CA ASN A 81 9.71 -0.20 3.76
C ASN A 81 10.97 0.49 4.28
N ARG A 82 12.07 0.48 3.51
CA ARG A 82 13.28 1.24 3.86
C ARG A 82 13.02 2.75 3.85
N LEU A 83 12.32 3.25 2.82
CA LEU A 83 11.94 4.66 2.72
C LEU A 83 11.10 5.09 3.92
N LEU A 84 10.02 4.35 4.22
CA LEU A 84 9.19 4.57 5.41
C LEU A 84 10.03 4.60 6.70
N THR A 85 10.94 3.64 6.86
CA THR A 85 11.78 3.53 8.06
C THR A 85 12.69 4.76 8.23
N LEU A 86 13.21 5.32 7.13
CA LEU A 86 14.00 6.55 7.16
C LEU A 86 13.19 7.81 7.50
N HIS A 87 11.85 7.77 7.37
CA HIS A 87 10.97 8.86 7.81
C HIS A 87 10.75 8.89 9.33
N TYR A 88 10.89 7.75 10.01
CA TYR A 88 10.79 7.67 11.47
C TYR A 88 12.04 8.17 12.23
N ARG A 89 13.12 8.51 11.51
CA ARG A 89 14.32 9.09 12.12
C ARG A 89 14.38 10.62 11.97
N ASP A 90 15.17 11.23 12.85
CA ASP A 90 15.42 12.67 12.92
C ASP A 90 15.98 13.27 11.61
N ALA A 91 15.93 14.61 11.56
CA ALA A 91 16.23 15.46 10.39
C ALA A 91 17.56 15.15 9.69
N ASP A 92 18.57 14.65 10.41
CA ASP A 92 19.90 14.34 9.87
C ASP A 92 19.91 13.20 8.83
N ASN A 93 18.81 12.46 8.67
CA ASN A 93 18.69 11.39 7.68
C ASN A 93 18.29 11.86 6.27
N GLN A 94 18.16 13.16 6.05
CA GLN A 94 17.77 13.72 4.76
C GLN A 94 18.62 13.20 3.58
N PRO A 95 19.96 13.10 3.66
CA PRO A 95 20.76 12.55 2.56
C PRO A 95 20.47 11.07 2.28
N ARG A 96 20.24 10.27 3.32
CA ARG A 96 19.90 8.85 3.20
C ARG A 96 18.52 8.65 2.59
N ARG A 97 17.52 9.45 3.01
CA ARG A 97 16.18 9.48 2.39
C ARG A 97 16.26 9.83 0.92
N GLN A 98 17.00 10.89 0.57
CA GLN A 98 17.14 11.31 -0.81
C GLN A 98 17.83 10.24 -1.67
N ALA A 99 18.86 9.57 -1.14
CA ALA A 99 19.51 8.46 -1.83
C ALA A 99 18.55 7.28 -2.03
N ALA A 100 17.76 6.92 -1.01
CA ALA A 100 16.75 5.87 -1.09
C ALA A 100 15.67 6.19 -2.13
N LEU A 101 15.18 7.44 -2.18
CA LEU A 101 14.18 7.88 -3.15
C LEU A 101 14.71 7.78 -4.59
N ARG A 102 15.97 8.21 -4.80
CA ARG A 102 16.63 8.07 -6.11
C ARG A 102 16.81 6.61 -6.51
N ALA A 103 17.20 5.74 -5.58
CA ALA A 103 17.35 4.32 -5.85
C ALA A 103 16.01 3.68 -6.24
N PHE A 104 14.95 3.96 -5.49
CA PHE A 104 13.60 3.51 -5.82
C PHE A 104 13.18 3.98 -7.22
N ALA A 105 13.31 5.29 -7.50
CA ALA A 105 12.97 5.86 -8.79
C ALA A 105 13.82 5.31 -9.95
N ALA A 106 15.06 4.87 -9.70
CA ALA A 106 15.91 4.26 -10.72
C ALA A 106 15.54 2.80 -11.02
N CYS A 107 15.10 2.04 -10.01
CA CYS A 107 14.66 0.64 -10.16
C CYS A 107 13.24 0.52 -10.72
N PHE A 108 12.39 1.48 -10.36
CA PHE A 108 11.03 1.65 -10.82
C PHE A 108 10.92 3.04 -11.42
N PRO A 109 11.62 3.30 -12.55
CA PRO A 109 11.33 4.50 -13.29
C PRO A 109 9.82 4.46 -13.53
N ALA A 110 9.14 5.59 -13.29
CA ALA A 110 7.81 5.76 -13.84
C ALA A 110 7.93 5.29 -15.28
N ALA A 111 7.25 4.19 -15.62
CA ALA A 111 7.38 3.64 -16.95
C ALA A 111 7.13 4.80 -17.93
N PRO A 112 7.68 4.78 -19.16
CA PRO A 112 7.27 5.72 -20.18
C PRO A 112 5.76 5.64 -20.51
N HIS A 113 4.97 4.88 -19.75
CA HIS A 113 3.60 5.22 -19.39
C HIS A 113 3.49 6.59 -18.67
N ARG A 114 3.89 7.68 -19.34
CA ARG A 114 2.82 8.61 -19.69
C ARG A 114 1.90 7.74 -20.54
N PRO A 115 0.75 7.23 -20.06
CA PRO A 115 -0.22 6.77 -21.03
C PRO A 115 -0.32 7.92 -22.03
N THR A 116 -0.10 7.65 -23.32
CA THR A 116 -0.57 8.56 -24.36
C THR A 116 -1.94 8.97 -23.88
N PRO A 117 -2.23 10.26 -23.62
CA PRO A 117 -3.50 10.66 -23.04
C PRO A 117 -4.56 9.95 -23.84
N VAL A 118 -5.14 8.90 -23.27
CA VAL A 118 -6.12 8.12 -23.99
C VAL A 118 -7.27 9.09 -23.98
N ALA A 119 -7.54 9.69 -25.15
CA ALA A 119 -8.63 10.60 -25.32
C ALA A 119 -9.80 9.98 -24.58
N SER A 120 -10.30 10.68 -23.56
CA SER A 120 -11.44 10.18 -22.80
C SER A 120 -12.47 9.74 -23.82
N THR A 121 -12.90 8.48 -23.75
CA THR A 121 -14.00 8.02 -24.58
C THR A 121 -15.31 8.74 -24.22
N ALA A 122 -15.28 9.62 -23.20
CA ALA A 122 -16.22 10.73 -23.06
C ALA A 122 -16.11 11.64 -24.29
N THR A 123 -16.80 11.20 -25.33
CA THR A 123 -17.15 11.92 -26.55
C THR A 123 -18.21 12.97 -26.20
N SER A 124 -17.90 13.83 -25.23
CA SER A 124 -18.78 14.90 -24.79
C SER A 124 -17.91 16.13 -24.71
N ALA A 125 -18.27 17.16 -25.47
CA ALA A 125 -17.72 18.50 -25.27
C ALA A 125 -17.78 18.84 -23.77
N PRO A 126 -16.85 19.65 -23.23
CA PRO A 126 -16.92 20.08 -21.85
C PRO A 126 -18.26 20.79 -21.62
N GLU A 127 -19.23 20.09 -21.02
CA GLU A 127 -20.48 20.64 -20.55
C GLU A 127 -20.18 21.31 -19.21
N PRO A 128 -20.11 22.65 -19.13
CA PRO A 128 -19.60 23.34 -17.96
C PRO A 128 -20.44 23.11 -16.70
N GLU A 129 -21.69 22.68 -16.88
CA GLU A 129 -22.68 22.51 -15.82
C GLU A 129 -22.90 21.04 -15.41
N ARG A 130 -22.21 20.07 -16.05
CA ARG A 130 -22.37 18.67 -15.65
C ARG A 130 -21.66 18.39 -14.33
N ARG A 131 -22.23 17.48 -13.54
CA ARG A 131 -21.56 16.94 -12.35
C ARG A 131 -20.24 16.26 -12.76
N LEU A 132 -19.15 16.60 -12.08
CA LEU A 132 -17.86 15.95 -12.26
C LEU A 132 -17.82 14.64 -11.47
N ARG A 133 -17.31 13.58 -12.08
CA ARG A 133 -17.11 12.29 -11.44
C ARG A 133 -15.76 12.27 -10.72
N LEU A 134 -15.80 12.29 -9.40
CA LEU A 134 -14.62 12.27 -8.54
C LEU A 134 -14.43 10.88 -7.95
N GLY A 135 -13.29 10.25 -8.22
CA GLY A 135 -12.93 8.92 -7.73
C GLY A 135 -11.86 8.99 -6.64
N TYR A 136 -12.11 8.40 -5.48
CA TYR A 136 -11.11 8.17 -4.44
C TYR A 136 -10.59 6.73 -4.49
N VAL A 137 -9.29 6.51 -4.58
CA VAL A 137 -8.67 5.18 -4.51
C VAL A 137 -7.95 5.03 -3.18
N SER A 138 -8.27 3.97 -2.43
CA SER A 138 -7.56 3.63 -1.20
C SER A 138 -7.83 2.21 -0.72
N GLY A 139 -6.86 1.62 -0.05
CA GLY A 139 -6.96 0.39 0.74
C GLY A 139 -7.30 0.68 2.20
N ASP A 140 -7.39 1.95 2.55
CA ASP A 140 -7.60 2.39 3.92
C ASP A 140 -8.97 3.06 4.14
N LEU A 141 -9.95 2.73 3.27
CA LEU A 141 -11.37 3.11 3.43
C LEU A 141 -12.05 2.28 4.54
N ARG A 142 -11.47 2.31 5.73
CA ARG A 142 -11.85 1.56 6.95
C ARG A 142 -11.39 2.33 8.18
N ARG A 143 -11.44 1.75 9.38
CA ARG A 143 -10.86 2.31 10.62
C ARG A 143 -9.35 2.49 10.50
N HIS A 144 -8.97 3.58 9.85
CA HIS A 144 -7.63 4.03 9.53
C HIS A 144 -7.66 5.55 9.42
N PRO A 145 -6.56 6.29 9.70
CA PRO A 145 -6.53 7.74 9.57
C PRO A 145 -7.10 8.27 8.25
N VAL A 146 -6.78 7.63 7.12
CA VAL A 146 -7.33 7.98 5.80
C VAL A 146 -8.86 7.92 5.80
N GLY A 147 -9.45 6.83 6.29
CA GLY A 147 -10.90 6.67 6.38
C GLY A 147 -11.56 7.73 7.27
N TYR A 148 -10.97 8.09 8.42
CA TYR A 148 -11.52 9.11 9.31
C TYR A 148 -11.48 10.51 8.70
N PHE A 149 -10.38 10.89 8.05
CA PHE A 149 -10.30 12.19 7.38
C PHE A 149 -11.24 12.24 6.17
N LEU A 150 -11.31 11.16 5.40
CA LEU A 150 -12.18 11.09 4.23
C LEU A 150 -13.66 11.13 4.60
N ASP A 151 -14.07 10.55 5.74
CA ASP A 151 -15.45 10.65 6.25
C ASP A 151 -15.89 12.12 6.33
N GLY A 152 -15.06 12.99 6.92
CA GLY A 152 -15.35 14.42 6.99
C GLY A 152 -15.43 15.10 5.62
N VAL A 153 -14.56 14.74 4.68
CA VAL A 153 -14.56 15.31 3.32
C VAL A 153 -15.82 14.89 2.55
N LEU A 154 -16.19 13.61 2.62
CA LEU A 154 -17.36 13.07 1.91
C LEU A 154 -18.67 13.71 2.39
N GLN A 155 -18.78 14.00 3.69
CA GLN A 155 -19.95 14.68 4.28
C GLN A 155 -20.15 16.10 3.73
N HIS A 156 -19.08 16.76 3.29
CA HIS A 156 -19.10 18.18 2.89
C HIS A 156 -18.91 18.40 1.38
N HIS A 157 -18.88 17.33 0.59
CA HIS A 157 -18.84 17.45 -0.86
C HIS A 157 -20.12 18.08 -1.40
N ASP A 158 -19.97 19.03 -2.33
CA ASP A 158 -21.09 19.59 -3.06
C ASP A 158 -21.64 18.54 -4.04
N ARG A 159 -22.76 17.91 -3.67
CA ARG A 159 -23.42 16.87 -4.46
C ARG A 159 -24.07 17.40 -5.73
N ALA A 160 -24.30 18.72 -5.84
CA ALA A 160 -24.78 19.33 -7.08
C ALA A 160 -23.66 19.48 -8.11
N ALA A 161 -22.41 19.60 -7.67
CA ALA A 161 -21.23 19.71 -8.53
C ALA A 161 -20.51 18.37 -8.77
N PHE A 162 -20.60 17.41 -7.84
CA PHE A 162 -19.82 16.17 -7.90
C PHE A 162 -20.68 14.90 -7.75
N GLU A 163 -20.35 13.89 -8.57
CA GLU A 163 -20.74 12.49 -8.42
C GLU A 163 -19.53 11.73 -7.84
N LEU A 164 -19.72 11.08 -6.69
CA LEU A 164 -18.63 10.54 -5.88
C LEU A 164 -18.49 9.04 -6.07
N HIS A 165 -17.28 8.58 -6.38
CA HIS A 165 -16.93 7.18 -6.49
C HIS A 165 -15.79 6.83 -5.54
N ALA A 166 -15.84 5.64 -4.94
CA ALA A 166 -14.77 5.09 -4.11
C ALA A 166 -14.31 3.75 -4.66
N PHE A 167 -13.00 3.60 -4.84
CA PHE A 167 -12.34 2.36 -5.28
C PHE A 167 -11.55 1.78 -4.11
N SER A 168 -12.13 0.77 -3.47
CA SER A 168 -11.59 0.16 -2.25
C SER A 168 -10.60 -0.96 -2.58
N ASN A 169 -9.33 -0.76 -2.23
CA ASN A 169 -8.25 -1.73 -2.39
C ASN A 169 -7.99 -2.51 -1.10
N HIS A 170 -9.05 -3.00 -0.44
CA HIS A 170 -8.93 -3.87 0.72
C HIS A 170 -10.08 -4.89 0.75
N PRO A 171 -9.80 -6.18 1.05
CA PRO A 171 -10.81 -7.24 0.95
C PRO A 171 -11.84 -7.23 2.08
N SER A 172 -11.58 -6.54 3.18
CA SER A 172 -12.50 -6.45 4.33
C SER A 172 -12.86 -5.02 4.67
N GLY A 173 -14.10 -4.83 5.13
CA GLY A 173 -14.62 -3.56 5.65
C GLY A 173 -15.02 -3.64 7.12
N ASP A 174 -15.24 -2.48 7.73
CA ASP A 174 -15.79 -2.32 9.07
C ASP A 174 -16.93 -1.29 9.10
N ALA A 175 -17.40 -0.91 10.29
CA ALA A 175 -18.48 0.06 10.44
C ALA A 175 -18.19 1.43 9.81
N LEU A 176 -16.91 1.84 9.74
CA LEU A 176 -16.54 3.07 9.05
C LEU A 176 -16.58 2.85 7.53
N THR A 177 -16.15 1.70 7.02
CA THR A 177 -16.30 1.35 5.59
C THR A 177 -17.75 1.47 5.13
N GLU A 178 -18.71 0.93 5.89
CA GLU A 178 -20.13 1.02 5.53
C GLU A 178 -20.64 2.46 5.56
N ARG A 179 -20.16 3.27 6.52
CA ARG A 179 -20.49 4.70 6.58
C ARG A 179 -19.94 5.47 5.38
N LEU A 180 -18.71 5.21 4.96
CA LEU A 180 -18.10 5.81 3.76
C LEU A 180 -18.86 5.38 2.50
N ARG A 181 -19.22 4.09 2.40
CA ARG A 181 -20.01 3.55 1.29
C ARG A 181 -21.36 4.24 1.15
N ALA A 182 -22.05 4.53 2.25
CA ALA A 182 -23.33 5.23 2.22
C ALA A 182 -23.22 6.70 1.75
N GLN A 183 -22.02 7.27 1.71
CA GLN A 183 -21.78 8.65 1.32
C GLN A 183 -21.28 8.81 -0.12
N VAL A 184 -21.09 7.74 -0.87
CA VAL A 184 -20.67 7.83 -2.28
C VAL A 184 -21.77 7.34 -3.21
N ASP A 185 -21.76 7.82 -4.45
CA ASP A 185 -22.70 7.38 -5.49
C ASP A 185 -22.30 6.01 -6.06
N GLY A 186 -21.00 5.68 -6.07
CA GLY A 186 -20.48 4.38 -6.52
C GLY A 186 -19.39 3.81 -5.63
N TRP A 187 -19.54 2.55 -5.21
CA TRP A 187 -18.53 1.82 -4.43
C TRP A 187 -17.99 0.62 -5.21
N HIS A 188 -16.67 0.58 -5.40
CA HIS A 188 -15.99 -0.34 -6.32
C HIS A 188 -14.87 -1.09 -5.60
N PRO A 189 -15.09 -2.35 -5.16
CA PRO A 189 -14.02 -3.18 -4.62
C PRO A 189 -13.04 -3.55 -5.74
N ILE A 190 -11.76 -3.22 -5.57
CA ILE A 190 -10.70 -3.49 -6.56
C ILE A 190 -9.58 -4.38 -6.02
N SER A 191 -9.64 -4.83 -4.77
CA SER A 191 -8.57 -5.61 -4.12
C SER A 191 -8.29 -6.97 -4.75
N ALA A 192 -9.23 -7.52 -5.51
CA ALA A 192 -9.07 -8.78 -6.23
C ALA A 192 -8.69 -8.58 -7.71
N LEU A 193 -8.63 -7.34 -8.18
CA LEU A 193 -8.33 -7.01 -9.57
C LEU A 193 -6.82 -6.78 -9.75
N SER A 194 -6.31 -7.13 -10.92
CA SER A 194 -5.00 -6.64 -11.37
C SER A 194 -5.04 -5.13 -11.61
N ASP A 195 -3.87 -4.49 -11.63
CA ASP A 195 -3.75 -3.04 -11.91
C ASP A 195 -4.40 -2.66 -13.25
N THR A 196 -4.35 -3.55 -14.25
CA THR A 196 -4.94 -3.32 -15.59
C THR A 196 -6.46 -3.39 -15.55
N GLU A 197 -7.02 -4.35 -14.82
CA GLU A 197 -8.47 -4.50 -14.63
C GLU A 197 -9.04 -3.36 -13.78
N ALA A 198 -8.36 -2.99 -12.69
CA ALA A 198 -8.74 -1.85 -11.86
C ALA A 198 -8.74 -0.55 -12.68
N ALA A 199 -7.70 -0.32 -13.49
CA ALA A 199 -7.64 0.84 -14.36
C ALA A 199 -8.74 0.83 -15.44
N ALA A 200 -9.10 -0.34 -15.97
CA ALA A 200 -10.20 -0.48 -16.92
C ALA A 200 -11.56 -0.17 -16.26
N LEU A 201 -11.79 -0.64 -15.04
CA LEU A 201 -12.99 -0.33 -14.27
C LEU A 201 -13.11 1.18 -14.01
N ILE A 202 -12.05 1.84 -13.54
CA ILE A 202 -12.02 3.29 -13.32
C ILE A 202 -12.39 4.05 -14.61
N ARG A 203 -11.82 3.64 -15.76
CA ARG A 203 -12.17 4.22 -17.07
C ARG A 203 -13.63 3.98 -17.43
N ALA A 204 -14.16 2.78 -17.19
CA ALA A 204 -15.57 2.45 -17.47
C ALA A 204 -16.55 3.26 -16.61
N GLN A 205 -16.14 3.70 -15.42
CA GLN A 205 -16.94 4.61 -14.58
C GLN A 205 -16.92 6.07 -15.08
N GLY A 206 -16.06 6.41 -16.03
CA GLY A 206 -15.96 7.78 -16.56
C GLY A 206 -15.48 8.78 -15.52
N ILE A 207 -14.54 8.39 -14.64
CA ILE A 207 -13.99 9.27 -13.61
C ILE A 207 -13.22 10.42 -14.25
N ASP A 208 -13.60 11.66 -13.91
CA ASP A 208 -12.97 12.89 -14.38
C ASP A 208 -11.72 13.23 -13.57
N LEU A 209 -11.79 13.04 -12.25
CA LEU A 209 -10.73 13.33 -11.30
C LEU A 209 -10.48 12.10 -10.43
N LEU A 210 -9.26 11.56 -10.46
CA LEU A 210 -8.87 10.42 -9.63
C LEU A 210 -7.90 10.89 -8.54
N VAL A 211 -8.27 10.68 -7.28
CA VAL A 211 -7.45 11.02 -6.12
C VAL A 211 -6.91 9.74 -5.51
N ASP A 212 -5.58 9.58 -5.56
CA ASP A 212 -4.89 8.58 -4.78
C ASP A 212 -4.70 9.09 -3.35
N THR A 213 -5.27 8.37 -2.39
CA THR A 213 -5.12 8.69 -0.96
C THR A 213 -4.14 7.76 -0.25
N HIS A 214 -3.53 6.83 -0.99
CA HIS A 214 -2.43 6.04 -0.50
C HIS A 214 -1.12 6.82 -0.58
N TRP A 215 -0.34 6.72 0.49
CA TRP A 215 1.09 6.95 0.42
C TRP A 215 1.79 5.60 0.11
N GLN A 216 3.06 5.58 -0.31
CA GLN A 216 3.78 4.40 -0.85
C GLN A 216 3.99 3.19 0.11
N LEU A 217 3.09 2.95 1.04
CA LEU A 217 3.10 1.83 1.98
C LEU A 217 2.21 0.72 1.43
N ARG A 218 2.81 -0.17 0.62
CA ARG A 218 2.28 -1.52 0.48
C ARG A 218 2.68 -2.27 1.76
N TYR A 219 1.70 -2.50 2.64
CA TYR A 219 1.84 -3.36 3.83
C TYR A 219 1.64 -4.83 3.47
#